data_AF-A0A7S1DV21-F1
#
_entry.id   AF-A0A7S1DV21-F1
#
_cell.length_a   1.000
_cell.length_b   1.000
_cell.length_c   1.000
_cell.angle_alpha   90.00
_cell.angle_beta   90.00
_cell.angle_gamma   90.00
#
_symmetry.space_group_name_H-M   'P 1'
#
loop_
_entity.id
_entity.type
_entity.pdbx_description
1 polymer ?
#
loop_
_entity_poly.entity_id
_entity_poly.type
_entity_poly.pdbx_seq_one_letter_code
_entity_poly.pdbx_strand_id
1 'polypeptide(L)'
;RRMTVRLTRSFPLAWFCCLASCSGWAPCPHGQWLGVSALDPFSQRCPTPAGTLRMNGGGIGEGAETAKGFTEAKKPWQRLNLPVYSISSKSLIEGESRKTMNIATYVSTASLPREGQPPMYTVALFKTSLSYANVKESNRMLLQLLGEEHSKVVELLGKTSGRDKDKLGELTRVHGEAVLDLNGLPYLASSLAVCELNVAQWVDAGDHEIALCTVGATAAEKRGRVLYTDFLREGGIL
;
A
#
# COMPACT_ATOMS: atom_id res chain seq x y z
N ARG A 1 -0.56 -55.39 39.51
CA ARG A 1 0.51 -54.37 39.64
C ARG A 1 -0.04 -53.09 38.99
N ARG A 2 -0.84 -52.23 39.65
CA ARG A 2 -0.59 -51.24 40.73
C ARG A 2 0.35 -50.09 40.37
N MET A 3 -0.11 -48.87 40.72
CA MET A 3 0.41 -47.50 40.62
C MET A 3 -0.25 -46.73 39.47
N THR A 4 -1.27 -45.89 39.63
CA THR A 4 -1.65 -44.90 40.67
C THR A 4 -0.58 -43.86 40.97
N VAL A 5 -0.73 -42.67 40.38
CA VAL A 5 -0.23 -41.41 40.94
C VAL A 5 -1.36 -40.37 40.82
N ARG A 6 -1.78 -39.86 41.98
CA ARG A 6 -2.67 -38.73 42.21
C ARG A 6 -1.92 -37.80 43.17
N LEU A 7 -1.80 -36.52 42.84
CA LEU A 7 -1.48 -35.38 43.72
C LEU A 7 -2.11 -34.16 43.00
N THR A 8 -3.21 -33.49 43.42
CA THR A 8 -3.48 -32.64 44.61
C THR A 8 -2.39 -31.55 44.77
N ARG A 9 -2.61 -30.23 44.87
CA ARG A 9 -3.67 -29.31 45.39
C ARG A 9 -3.31 -27.89 44.86
N SER A 10 -4.25 -27.05 44.39
CA SER A 10 -4.93 -25.94 45.12
C SER A 10 -4.13 -24.63 45.32
N PHE A 11 -4.59 -23.54 44.64
CA PHE A 11 -4.83 -22.12 45.05
C PHE A 11 -3.81 -21.34 45.94
N PRO A 12 -3.76 -19.98 45.96
CA PRO A 12 -4.86 -19.05 45.71
C PRO A 12 -4.58 -17.69 44.99
N LEU A 13 -5.74 -17.08 44.68
CA LEU A 13 -6.14 -15.66 44.58
C LEU A 13 -5.15 -14.51 44.86
N ALA A 14 -5.28 -13.51 43.99
CA ALA A 14 -5.56 -12.09 44.24
C ALA A 14 -4.70 -11.30 45.23
N TRP A 15 -4.04 -10.27 44.68
CA TRP A 15 -3.76 -8.98 45.34
C TRP A 15 -4.28 -7.88 44.40
N PHE A 16 -5.44 -7.31 44.69
CA PHE A 16 -5.69 -6.12 45.53
C PHE A 16 -5.45 -4.78 44.82
N CYS A 17 -6.57 -4.12 44.53
CA CYS A 17 -6.71 -2.68 44.35
C CYS A 17 -6.06 -1.90 45.49
N CYS A 18 -5.48 -0.74 45.18
CA CYS A 18 -5.59 0.42 46.05
C CYS A 18 -5.46 1.75 45.27
N LEU A 19 -6.50 2.57 45.46
CA LEU A 19 -6.51 4.04 45.58
C LEU A 19 -6.16 4.84 44.30
N ALA A 20 -7.09 5.50 43.61
CA ALA A 20 -7.99 6.59 44.03
C ALA A 20 -7.28 7.79 44.69
N SER A 21 -7.63 8.98 44.18
CA SER A 21 -7.45 10.34 44.71
C SER A 21 -6.10 11.05 44.51
N CYS A 22 -6.06 11.94 43.51
CA CYS A 22 -5.67 13.33 43.73
C CYS A 22 -6.61 14.24 42.92
N SER A 23 -7.39 14.99 43.68
CA SER A 23 -8.32 16.06 43.32
C SER A 23 -7.61 17.42 43.33
N GLY A 24 -8.09 18.36 42.49
CA GLY A 24 -7.76 19.80 42.52
C GLY A 24 -6.58 20.13 41.61
N TRP A 25 -6.60 21.17 40.76
CA TRP A 25 -7.02 22.53 41.05
C TRP A 25 -7.93 23.15 39.97
N ALA A 26 -9.08 23.63 40.47
CA ALA A 26 -9.84 24.87 40.24
C ALA A 26 -9.84 25.66 38.89
N PRO A 27 -11.00 26.29 38.58
CA PRO A 27 -11.25 27.10 37.38
C PRO A 27 -10.68 28.52 37.47
N CYS A 28 -10.33 29.11 36.32
CA CYS A 28 -10.02 30.54 36.21
C CYS A 28 -11.30 31.38 36.37
N PRO A 29 -11.33 32.36 37.30
CA PRO A 29 -12.38 33.36 37.34
C PRO A 29 -12.02 34.53 36.41
N HIS A 30 -13.06 35.15 35.86
CA HIS A 30 -13.06 36.38 35.05
C HIS A 30 -13.07 36.15 33.54
N GLY A 31 -14.30 36.04 33.02
CA GLY A 31 -14.57 36.45 31.66
C GLY A 31 -14.29 37.94 31.50
N GLN A 32 -13.55 38.28 30.46
CA GLN A 32 -13.72 39.50 29.70
C GLN A 32 -13.44 39.19 28.23
N TRP A 33 -14.41 39.53 27.40
CA TRP A 33 -14.33 39.50 25.95
C TRP A 33 -13.47 40.67 25.47
N LEU A 34 -12.42 40.38 24.71
CA LEU A 34 -11.83 41.34 23.78
C LEU A 34 -11.57 40.61 22.47
N GLY A 35 -12.33 40.98 21.44
CA GLY A 35 -12.09 40.54 20.09
C GLY A 35 -10.86 41.22 19.51
N VAL A 36 -9.96 40.43 18.93
CA VAL A 36 -9.03 40.90 17.91
C VAL A 36 -8.81 39.77 16.91
N SER A 37 -9.38 39.97 15.73
CA SER A 37 -8.90 39.62 14.39
C SER A 37 -7.97 38.42 14.21
N ALA A 38 -8.45 37.46 13.43
CA ALA A 38 -7.67 36.41 12.78
C ALA A 38 -6.43 36.98 12.06
N LEU A 39 -5.26 36.37 12.29
CA LEU A 39 -4.09 36.50 11.44
C LEU A 39 -3.77 35.15 10.82
N ASP A 40 -3.92 35.13 9.51
CA ASP A 40 -3.65 34.07 8.55
C ASP A 40 -2.13 33.88 8.37
N PRO A 41 -1.57 32.66 8.50
CA PRO A 41 -0.11 32.45 8.44
C PRO A 41 0.46 32.34 7.02
N PHE A 42 -0.28 32.65 5.96
CA PHE A 42 0.19 32.55 4.57
C PHE A 42 0.35 33.91 3.87
N SER A 43 1.41 34.64 4.20
CA SER A 43 1.84 35.82 3.43
C SER A 43 3.34 36.07 3.58
N GLN A 44 4.15 35.20 3.00
CA GLN A 44 5.54 35.53 2.65
C GLN A 44 5.67 35.50 1.12
N ARG A 45 5.70 36.70 0.53
CA ARG A 45 5.95 36.93 -0.89
C ARG A 45 7.45 36.77 -1.15
N CYS A 46 7.82 35.93 -2.12
CA CYS A 46 9.17 35.94 -2.69
C CYS A 46 9.43 37.27 -3.43
N PRO A 47 10.61 37.91 -3.27
CA PRO A 47 11.00 39.03 -4.11
C PRO A 47 11.48 38.53 -5.48
N THR A 48 10.89 39.07 -6.56
CA THR A 48 11.41 38.94 -7.93
C THR A 48 12.57 39.93 -8.15
N PRO A 49 13.68 39.53 -8.78
CA PRO A 49 14.69 40.50 -9.21
C PRO A 49 14.18 41.28 -10.43
N ALA A 50 14.07 42.59 -10.28
CA ALA A 50 13.93 43.52 -11.38
C ALA A 50 15.26 43.57 -12.16
N GLY A 51 15.30 42.90 -13.31
CA GLY A 51 16.39 42.98 -14.28
C GLY A 51 15.86 43.48 -15.61
N THR A 52 16.03 44.77 -15.86
CA THR A 52 15.69 45.46 -17.11
C THR A 52 16.59 44.98 -18.24
N LEU A 53 16.07 44.17 -19.19
CA LEU A 53 16.77 43.87 -20.44
C LEU A 53 16.32 44.84 -21.53
N ARG A 54 17.28 45.58 -22.09
CA ARG A 54 17.12 46.54 -23.19
C ARG A 54 16.66 45.83 -24.46
N MET A 55 15.61 46.35 -25.09
CA MET A 55 15.26 46.03 -26.47
C MET A 55 16.21 46.77 -27.43
N ASN A 56 16.93 46.02 -28.27
CA ASN A 56 17.49 46.54 -29.52
C ASN A 56 16.89 45.72 -30.67
N GLY A 57 16.17 46.41 -31.55
CA GLY A 57 15.57 45.83 -32.75
C GLY A 57 16.62 45.54 -33.83
N GLY A 58 16.31 44.52 -34.65
CA GLY A 58 17.01 44.25 -35.89
C GLY A 58 16.73 42.84 -36.40
N GLY A 59 16.09 42.74 -37.57
CA GLY A 59 16.20 41.57 -38.44
C GLY A 59 15.01 40.61 -38.44
N ILE A 60 14.04 40.91 -39.31
CA ILE A 60 13.10 39.95 -39.91
C ILE A 60 13.90 38.83 -40.61
N GLY A 61 13.78 37.61 -40.09
CA GLY A 61 14.16 36.38 -40.75
C GLY A 61 13.01 35.40 -40.59
N GLU A 62 12.23 35.23 -41.65
CA GLU A 62 11.20 34.21 -41.76
C GLU A 62 11.85 32.82 -41.70
N GLY A 63 11.68 32.18 -40.55
CA GLY A 63 12.04 30.80 -40.28
C GLY A 63 11.14 30.29 -39.16
N ALA A 64 9.83 30.28 -39.41
CA ALA A 64 8.87 29.62 -38.53
C ALA A 64 9.03 28.11 -38.67
N GLU A 65 10.12 27.58 -38.10
CA GLU A 65 10.14 26.19 -37.67
C GLU A 65 9.09 26.07 -36.57
N THR A 66 7.91 25.60 -36.96
CA THR A 66 6.81 25.32 -36.07
C THR A 66 7.33 24.35 -35.01
N ALA A 67 7.59 24.89 -33.81
CA ALA A 67 7.90 24.10 -32.64
C ALA A 67 6.88 22.97 -32.55
N LYS A 68 7.34 21.75 -32.83
CA LYS A 68 6.55 20.53 -32.69
C LYS A 68 5.90 20.58 -31.33
N GLY A 69 4.57 20.48 -31.34
CA GLY A 69 3.71 20.76 -30.21
C GLY A 69 4.21 20.13 -28.91
N PHE A 70 4.00 20.86 -27.82
CA PHE A 70 3.99 20.26 -26.50
C PHE A 70 3.01 19.08 -26.54
N THR A 71 3.52 17.86 -26.65
CA THR A 71 2.78 16.67 -26.24
C THR A 71 2.28 16.97 -24.83
N GLU A 72 0.97 16.81 -24.56
CA GLU A 72 0.42 17.07 -23.22
C GLU A 72 1.36 16.53 -22.16
N ALA A 73 1.91 17.44 -21.34
CA ALA A 73 2.88 17.04 -20.34
C ALA A 73 2.20 16.06 -19.38
N LYS A 74 2.73 14.83 -19.27
CA LYS A 74 2.21 13.82 -18.36
C LYS A 74 2.02 14.43 -16.96
N LYS A 75 0.87 14.17 -16.35
CA LYS A 75 0.57 14.69 -15.01
C LYS A 75 1.62 14.18 -14.02
N PRO A 76 1.98 14.94 -12.96
CA PRO A 76 3.08 14.57 -12.07
C PRO A 76 3.01 13.13 -11.53
N TRP A 77 1.82 12.65 -11.16
CA TRP A 77 1.61 11.29 -10.66
C TRP A 77 1.74 10.19 -11.73
N GLN A 78 1.64 10.52 -13.01
CA GLN A 78 1.83 9.58 -14.12
C GLN A 78 3.31 9.40 -14.50
N ARG A 79 4.21 10.18 -13.88
CA ARG A 79 5.65 10.17 -14.15
C ARG A 79 6.43 9.24 -13.22
N LEU A 80 5.79 8.72 -12.17
CA LEU A 80 6.47 7.89 -11.18
C LEU A 80 6.85 6.53 -11.76
N ASN A 81 8.08 6.13 -11.46
CA ASN A 81 8.55 4.77 -11.69
C ASN A 81 8.45 3.97 -10.38
N LEU A 82 7.40 3.16 -10.27
CA LEU A 82 7.06 2.45 -9.04
C LEU A 82 7.33 0.95 -9.23
N PRO A 83 7.81 0.26 -8.19
CA PRO A 83 7.88 -1.19 -8.22
C PRO A 83 6.46 -1.78 -8.33
N VAL A 84 6.36 -2.88 -9.06
CA VAL A 84 5.10 -3.59 -9.31
C VAL A 84 5.02 -4.80 -8.38
N TYR A 85 3.91 -4.86 -7.64
CA TYR A 85 3.60 -5.97 -6.75
C TYR A 85 2.36 -6.72 -7.25
N SER A 86 2.18 -7.92 -6.72
CA SER A 86 0.88 -8.60 -6.73
C SER A 86 0.37 -8.84 -5.31
N ILE A 87 -0.91 -8.55 -5.10
CA ILE A 87 -1.62 -8.85 -3.86
C ILE A 87 -2.39 -10.15 -4.03
N SER A 88 -2.16 -11.11 -3.16
CA SER A 88 -2.96 -12.32 -3.04
C SER A 88 -3.92 -12.23 -1.87
N SER A 89 -5.16 -12.67 -2.08
CA SER A 89 -6.24 -12.56 -1.10
C SER A 89 -7.21 -13.73 -1.24
N LYS A 90 -7.95 -14.03 -0.16
CA LYS A 90 -8.98 -15.07 -0.14
C LYS A 90 -10.19 -14.62 0.67
N SER A 91 -11.38 -15.06 0.26
CA SER A 91 -12.61 -14.95 1.05
C SER A 91 -12.54 -15.87 2.29
N LEU A 92 -13.19 -15.48 3.37
CA LEU A 92 -13.39 -16.35 4.55
C LEU A 92 -14.70 -17.16 4.48
N ILE A 93 -15.59 -16.84 3.54
CA ILE A 93 -16.87 -17.54 3.38
C ILE A 93 -16.63 -18.98 2.88
N GLU A 94 -16.95 -19.96 3.73
CA GLU A 94 -16.89 -21.38 3.38
C GLU A 94 -17.78 -21.69 2.18
N GLY A 95 -17.26 -22.43 1.21
CA GLY A 95 -17.95 -22.76 -0.05
C GLY A 95 -17.74 -21.75 -1.18
N GLU A 96 -17.26 -20.53 -0.89
CA GLU A 96 -16.88 -19.52 -1.89
C GLU A 96 -15.36 -19.27 -1.87
N SER A 97 -14.52 -20.29 -2.07
CA SER A 97 -13.06 -20.14 -2.11
C SER A 97 -12.59 -19.32 -3.34
N ARG A 98 -12.90 -18.02 -3.36
CA ARG A 98 -12.46 -17.05 -4.36
C ARG A 98 -11.09 -16.50 -3.96
N LYS A 99 -10.09 -17.36 -4.03
CA LYS A 99 -8.69 -16.94 -4.00
C LYS A 99 -8.40 -16.15 -5.28
N THR A 100 -7.76 -14.99 -5.16
CA THR A 100 -7.44 -14.17 -6.34
C THR A 100 -6.15 -13.39 -6.13
N MET A 101 -5.54 -12.99 -7.25
CA MET A 101 -4.40 -12.10 -7.30
C MET A 101 -4.75 -10.83 -8.08
N ASN A 102 -4.19 -9.70 -7.65
CA ASN A 102 -4.33 -8.41 -8.30
C ASN A 102 -2.98 -7.69 -8.40
N ILE A 103 -2.79 -6.83 -9.39
CA ILE A 103 -1.61 -5.95 -9.45
C ILE A 103 -1.77 -4.78 -8.48
N ALA A 104 -0.69 -4.40 -7.81
CA ALA A 104 -0.62 -3.24 -6.95
C ALA A 104 0.69 -2.48 -7.14
N THR A 105 0.60 -1.17 -7.34
CA THR A 105 1.76 -0.28 -7.52
C THR A 105 1.81 0.81 -6.44
N TYR A 106 0.68 1.11 -5.81
CA TYR A 106 0.58 2.03 -4.67
C TYR A 106 0.87 1.31 -3.36
N VAL A 107 2.12 0.88 -3.24
CA VAL A 107 2.66 0.15 -2.10
C VAL A 107 3.91 0.86 -1.61
N SER A 108 4.02 1.09 -0.32
CA SER A 108 5.21 1.71 0.28
C SER A 108 5.49 1.14 1.66
N THR A 109 6.76 1.09 2.05
CA THR A 109 7.16 0.83 3.43
C THR A 109 6.81 2.04 4.29
N ALA A 110 5.95 1.86 5.28
CA ALA A 110 5.53 2.92 6.20
C ALA A 110 6.48 3.06 7.41
N SER A 111 7.12 1.97 7.82
CA SER A 111 8.10 1.97 8.90
C SER A 111 9.16 0.89 8.71
N LEU A 112 10.35 1.17 9.22
CA LEU A 112 11.45 0.21 9.32
C LEU A 112 11.26 -0.69 10.54
N PRO A 113 11.81 -1.92 10.52
CA PRO A 113 11.78 -2.80 11.67
C PRO A 113 12.50 -2.15 12.85
N ARG A 114 11.96 -2.34 14.06
CA ARG A 114 12.60 -1.97 15.33
C ARG A 114 12.54 -3.17 16.28
N GLU A 115 13.33 -3.14 17.34
CA GLU A 115 13.29 -4.20 18.35
C GLU A 115 11.85 -4.36 18.89
N GLY A 116 11.30 -5.58 18.77
CA GLY A 116 9.93 -5.89 19.19
C GLY A 116 8.81 -5.35 18.29
N GLN A 117 9.12 -4.69 17.16
CA GLN A 117 8.12 -4.13 16.25
C GLN A 117 8.38 -4.53 14.79
N PRO A 118 7.44 -5.24 14.14
CA PRO A 118 7.59 -5.60 12.73
C PRO A 118 7.53 -4.35 11.83
N PRO A 119 8.16 -4.39 10.65
CA PRO A 119 8.02 -3.31 9.68
C PRO A 119 6.58 -3.21 9.20
N MET A 120 6.21 -2.02 8.73
CA MET A 120 4.87 -1.76 8.24
C MET A 120 4.86 -1.37 6.77
N TYR A 121 3.77 -1.70 6.10
CA TYR A 121 3.50 -1.31 4.71
C TYR A 121 2.19 -0.55 4.62
N THR A 122 2.11 0.39 3.68
CA THR A 122 0.85 0.90 3.14
C THR A 122 0.57 0.23 1.80
N VAL A 123 -0.69 -0.13 1.58
CA VAL A 123 -1.18 -0.73 0.34
C VAL A 123 -2.51 -0.10 -0.02
N ALA A 124 -2.59 0.59 -1.16
CA ALA A 124 -3.86 1.11 -1.65
C ALA A 124 -4.63 0.03 -2.41
N LEU A 125 -5.88 -0.20 -2.03
CA LEU A 125 -6.78 -1.19 -2.63
C LEU A 125 -7.99 -0.50 -3.25
N PHE A 126 -8.27 -0.81 -4.52
CA PHE A 126 -9.43 -0.26 -5.22
C PHE A 126 -10.72 -0.86 -4.66
N LYS A 127 -11.65 -0.01 -4.22
CA LYS A 127 -12.84 -0.40 -3.43
C LYS A 127 -13.77 -1.39 -4.13
N THR A 128 -13.77 -1.45 -5.46
CA THR A 128 -14.64 -2.36 -6.22
C THR A 128 -13.99 -3.72 -6.53
N SER A 129 -12.68 -3.83 -6.30
CA SER A 129 -11.92 -5.06 -6.60
C SER A 129 -12.34 -6.22 -5.70
N LEU A 130 -12.21 -7.45 -6.22
CA LEU A 130 -12.42 -8.66 -5.40
C LEU A 130 -11.37 -8.75 -4.28
N SER A 131 -10.13 -8.36 -4.56
CA SER A 131 -9.07 -8.33 -3.54
C SER A 131 -9.41 -7.42 -2.38
N TYR A 132 -9.97 -6.22 -2.63
CA TYR A 132 -10.44 -5.35 -1.56
C TYR A 132 -11.49 -6.03 -0.67
N ALA A 133 -12.52 -6.64 -1.27
CA ALA A 133 -13.56 -7.34 -0.51
C ALA A 133 -12.98 -8.48 0.35
N ASN A 134 -12.13 -9.32 -0.25
CA ASN A 134 -11.45 -10.42 0.45
C ASN A 134 -10.57 -9.92 1.62
N VAL A 135 -9.83 -8.83 1.42
CA VAL A 135 -8.94 -8.28 2.45
C VAL A 135 -9.70 -7.55 3.54
N LYS A 136 -10.80 -6.86 3.23
CA LYS A 136 -11.68 -6.26 4.27
C LYS A 136 -12.30 -7.31 5.17
N GLU A 137 -12.65 -8.45 4.61
CA GLU A 137 -13.21 -9.57 5.37
C GLU A 137 -12.13 -10.27 6.23
N SER A 138 -11.00 -10.62 5.61
CA SER A 138 -9.98 -11.46 6.26
C SER A 138 -8.94 -10.70 7.08
N ASN A 139 -8.80 -9.38 6.86
CA ASN A 139 -7.69 -8.53 7.32
C ASN A 139 -6.30 -9.10 6.98
N ARG A 140 -6.19 -9.94 5.95
CA ARG A 140 -4.97 -10.64 5.57
C ARG A 140 -4.77 -10.64 4.05
N MET A 141 -3.53 -10.49 3.63
CA MET A 141 -3.12 -10.65 2.24
C MET A 141 -1.66 -11.08 2.14
N LEU A 142 -1.24 -11.56 0.97
CA LEU A 142 0.19 -11.62 0.64
C LEU A 142 0.55 -10.48 -0.28
N LEU A 143 1.68 -9.85 -0.01
CA LEU A 143 2.34 -8.93 -0.92
C LEU A 143 3.50 -9.66 -1.59
N GLN A 144 3.51 -9.65 -2.91
CA GLN A 144 4.49 -10.34 -3.74
C GLN A 144 5.23 -9.30 -4.59
N LEU A 145 6.55 -9.19 -4.44
CA LEU A 145 7.37 -8.34 -5.30
C LEU A 145 7.64 -9.07 -6.61
N LEU A 146 7.22 -8.48 -7.73
CA LEU A 146 7.35 -9.11 -9.04
C LEU A 146 8.70 -8.75 -9.69
N GLY A 147 9.31 -9.73 -10.36
CA GLY A 147 10.41 -9.52 -11.29
C GLY A 147 9.94 -9.24 -12.72
N GLU A 148 10.80 -8.69 -13.57
CA GLU A 148 10.49 -8.32 -14.96
C GLU A 148 9.89 -9.47 -15.80
N GLU A 149 10.25 -10.72 -15.48
CA GLU A 149 9.71 -11.94 -16.09
C GLU A 149 8.19 -12.09 -15.93
N HIS A 150 7.60 -11.41 -14.95
CA HIS A 150 6.17 -11.41 -14.68
C HIS A 150 5.39 -10.38 -15.53
N SER A 151 6.05 -9.59 -16.38
CA SER A 151 5.39 -8.62 -17.26
C SER A 151 4.24 -9.24 -18.07
N LYS A 152 4.42 -10.49 -18.54
CA LYS A 152 3.41 -11.28 -19.27
C LYS A 152 2.12 -11.58 -18.49
N VAL A 153 2.14 -11.55 -17.15
CA VAL A 153 0.95 -11.83 -16.32
C VAL A 153 0.25 -10.56 -15.82
N VAL A 154 0.84 -9.38 -16.04
CA VAL A 154 0.29 -8.10 -15.56
C VAL A 154 -1.08 -7.83 -16.15
N GLU A 155 -1.33 -8.18 -17.41
CA GLU A 155 -2.65 -7.97 -18.03
C GLU A 155 -3.72 -8.84 -17.39
N LEU A 156 -3.43 -10.13 -17.17
CA LEU A 156 -4.33 -11.03 -16.46
C LEU A 156 -4.61 -10.52 -15.05
N LEU A 157 -3.56 -10.18 -14.31
CA LEU A 157 -3.70 -9.81 -12.90
C LEU A 157 -4.28 -8.41 -12.70
N GLY A 158 -4.02 -7.45 -13.59
CA GLY A 158 -4.38 -6.05 -13.44
C GLY A 158 -5.58 -5.56 -14.27
N LYS A 159 -5.86 -6.17 -15.43
CA LYS A 159 -6.96 -5.73 -16.33
C LYS A 159 -8.19 -6.63 -16.26
N THR A 160 -8.11 -7.79 -15.60
CA THR A 160 -9.26 -8.70 -15.45
C THR A 160 -9.74 -8.77 -13.99
N SER A 161 -11.03 -9.00 -13.81
CA SER A 161 -11.64 -9.19 -12.50
C SER A 161 -11.57 -10.67 -12.09
N GLY A 162 -11.16 -10.92 -10.85
CA GLY A 162 -11.22 -12.28 -10.28
C GLY A 162 -12.64 -12.77 -9.98
N ARG A 163 -13.66 -11.93 -10.17
CA ARG A 163 -15.07 -12.34 -10.06
C ARG A 163 -15.52 -13.17 -11.26
N ASP A 164 -14.97 -12.85 -12.43
CA ASP A 164 -15.41 -13.41 -13.71
C ASP A 164 -14.42 -14.44 -14.27
N LYS A 165 -13.16 -14.38 -13.84
CA LYS A 165 -12.09 -15.25 -14.32
C LYS A 165 -11.39 -16.00 -13.20
N ASP A 166 -11.15 -17.29 -13.42
CA ASP A 166 -10.22 -18.10 -12.63
C ASP A 166 -8.76 -17.73 -12.98
N LYS A 167 -8.28 -16.65 -12.37
CA LYS A 167 -6.92 -16.16 -12.58
C LYS A 167 -5.85 -17.19 -12.21
N LEU A 168 -6.08 -18.00 -11.17
CA LEU A 168 -5.08 -18.97 -10.70
C LEU A 168 -4.93 -20.14 -11.67
N GLY A 169 -6.05 -20.63 -12.19
CA GLY A 169 -6.06 -21.61 -13.27
C GLY A 169 -5.38 -21.08 -14.54
N GLU A 170 -5.68 -19.84 -14.94
CA GLU A 170 -5.11 -19.20 -16.13
C GLU A 170 -3.59 -18.96 -15.99
N LEU A 171 -3.13 -18.50 -14.82
CA LEU A 171 -1.69 -18.37 -14.50
C LEU A 171 -0.93 -19.68 -14.73
N THR A 172 -1.50 -20.80 -14.29
CA THR A 172 -0.83 -22.10 -14.38
C THR A 172 -0.89 -22.68 -15.79
N ARG A 173 -2.08 -22.66 -16.42
CA ARG A 173 -2.33 -23.31 -17.72
C ARG A 173 -1.81 -22.51 -18.91
N VAL A 174 -1.95 -21.18 -18.88
CA VAL A 174 -1.63 -20.30 -20.01
C VAL A 174 -0.25 -19.66 -19.84
N HIS A 175 0.05 -19.18 -18.64
CA HIS A 175 1.30 -18.46 -18.40
C HIS A 175 2.45 -19.34 -17.88
N GLY A 176 2.16 -20.60 -17.52
CA GLY A 176 3.14 -21.57 -17.03
C GLY A 176 3.70 -21.22 -15.65
N GLU A 177 3.00 -20.39 -14.88
CA GLU A 177 3.46 -19.99 -13.55
C GLU A 177 3.17 -21.09 -12.53
N ALA A 178 4.18 -21.43 -11.72
CA ALA A 178 3.98 -22.28 -10.56
C ALA A 178 3.37 -21.47 -9.41
N VAL A 179 2.27 -21.96 -8.85
CA VAL A 179 1.59 -21.32 -7.72
C VAL A 179 1.83 -22.15 -6.46
N LEU A 180 2.40 -21.50 -5.44
CA LEU A 180 2.61 -22.06 -4.11
C LEU A 180 1.59 -21.47 -3.12
N ASP A 181 1.58 -21.94 -1.89
CA ASP A 181 0.67 -21.46 -0.83
C ASP A 181 1.46 -21.08 0.42
N LEU A 182 1.11 -19.93 1.01
CA LEU A 182 1.59 -19.48 2.31
C LEU A 182 0.37 -19.17 3.19
N ASN A 183 0.17 -19.96 4.25
CA ASN A 183 -0.91 -19.79 5.22
C ASN A 183 -2.33 -19.74 4.57
N GLY A 184 -2.53 -20.52 3.51
CA GLY A 184 -3.76 -20.64 2.75
C GLY A 184 -3.95 -19.57 1.67
N LEU A 185 -2.97 -18.70 1.45
CA LEU A 185 -2.96 -17.69 0.39
C LEU A 185 -1.99 -18.10 -0.72
N PRO A 186 -2.42 -18.12 -1.99
CA PRO A 186 -1.55 -18.52 -3.08
C PRO A 186 -0.52 -17.44 -3.42
N TYR A 187 0.64 -17.80 -3.94
CA TYR A 187 1.63 -16.86 -4.48
C TYR A 187 2.39 -17.46 -5.67
N LEU A 188 2.92 -16.60 -6.55
CA LEU A 188 3.75 -17.04 -7.68
C LEU A 188 5.11 -17.48 -7.15
N ALA A 189 5.49 -18.73 -7.42
CA ALA A 189 6.74 -19.31 -6.96
C ALA A 189 7.95 -18.47 -7.41
N SER A 190 7.85 -17.87 -8.60
CA SER A 190 8.84 -17.01 -9.27
C SER A 190 8.99 -15.62 -8.64
N SER A 191 8.09 -15.19 -7.74
CA SER A 191 8.17 -13.88 -7.07
C SER A 191 9.52 -13.63 -6.39
N LEU A 192 10.01 -12.39 -6.47
CA LEU A 192 11.29 -11.98 -5.89
C LEU A 192 11.23 -11.93 -4.37
N ALA A 193 10.11 -11.46 -3.82
CA ALA A 193 9.88 -11.48 -2.38
C ALA A 193 8.40 -11.73 -2.10
N VAL A 194 8.10 -12.42 -1.00
CA VAL A 194 6.71 -12.67 -0.56
C VAL A 194 6.63 -12.47 0.94
N CYS A 195 5.72 -11.62 1.38
CA CYS A 195 5.38 -11.44 2.78
C CYS A 195 3.88 -11.41 3.00
N GLU A 196 3.46 -11.96 4.14
CA GLU A 196 2.12 -11.82 4.66
C GLU A 196 1.95 -10.44 5.28
N LEU A 197 0.83 -9.79 4.99
CA LEU A 197 0.43 -8.52 5.54
C LEU A 197 -0.86 -8.70 6.35
N ASN A 198 -0.82 -8.26 7.61
CA ASN A 198 -1.98 -8.19 8.48
C ASN A 198 -2.44 -6.75 8.58
N VAL A 199 -3.70 -6.47 8.26
CA VAL A 199 -4.22 -5.11 8.24
C VAL A 199 -4.44 -4.62 9.68
N ALA A 200 -3.80 -3.50 10.02
CA ALA A 200 -3.94 -2.83 11.30
C ALA A 200 -4.92 -1.66 11.25
N GLN A 201 -4.96 -0.92 10.13
CA GLN A 201 -5.82 0.24 9.97
C GLN A 201 -6.19 0.46 8.50
N TRP A 202 -7.36 1.06 8.28
CA TRP A 202 -7.83 1.55 6.99
C TRP A 202 -7.91 3.08 6.98
N VAL A 203 -7.54 3.70 5.86
CA VAL A 203 -7.69 5.14 5.62
C VAL A 203 -8.40 5.31 4.29
N ASP A 204 -9.50 6.07 4.28
CA ASP A 204 -10.21 6.40 3.05
C ASP A 204 -9.38 7.37 2.19
N ALA A 205 -9.23 7.05 0.91
CA ALA A 205 -8.45 7.83 -0.05
C ALA A 205 -9.23 8.05 -1.37
N GLY A 206 -10.56 8.11 -1.30
CA GLY A 206 -11.43 8.35 -2.45
C GLY A 206 -11.88 7.04 -3.10
N ASP A 207 -11.35 6.73 -4.27
CA ASP A 207 -11.69 5.51 -5.02
C ASP A 207 -10.94 4.26 -4.49
N HIS A 208 -9.89 4.48 -3.70
CA HIS A 208 -9.15 3.47 -2.95
C HIS A 208 -9.35 3.63 -1.44
N GLU A 209 -9.15 2.55 -0.69
CA GLU A 209 -8.76 2.64 0.73
C GLU A 209 -7.31 2.21 0.88
N ILE A 210 -6.57 2.89 1.75
CA ILE A 210 -5.20 2.54 2.09
C ILE A 210 -5.24 1.65 3.33
N ALA A 211 -4.75 0.42 3.18
CA ALA A 211 -4.47 -0.47 4.29
C ALA A 211 -3.08 -0.17 4.85
N LEU A 212 -3.00 0.11 6.15
CA LEU A 212 -1.77 0.09 6.92
C LEU A 212 -1.61 -1.30 7.54
N CYS A 213 -0.50 -1.98 7.23
CA CYS A 213 -0.31 -3.38 7.54
C CYS A 213 0.99 -3.64 8.31
N THR A 214 0.97 -4.62 9.21
CA THR A 214 2.18 -5.20 9.80
C THR A 214 2.63 -6.41 8.99
N VAL A 215 3.95 -6.58 8.84
CA VAL A 215 4.53 -7.73 8.16
C VAL A 215 4.51 -8.96 9.09
N GLY A 216 4.00 -10.08 8.56
CA GLY A 216 3.97 -11.39 9.20
C GLY A 216 4.99 -12.36 8.59
N ALA A 217 4.55 -13.57 8.27
CA ALA A 217 5.39 -14.61 7.68
C ALA A 217 5.94 -14.21 6.30
N THR A 218 7.12 -14.71 5.94
CA THR A 218 7.72 -14.54 4.61
C THR A 218 7.99 -15.90 3.97
N ALA A 219 8.06 -15.96 2.64
CA ALA A 219 8.28 -17.23 1.92
C ALA A 219 9.29 -17.16 0.76
N ALA A 220 9.64 -15.97 0.27
CA ALA A 220 10.58 -15.83 -0.83
C ALA A 220 11.52 -14.62 -0.60
N GLU A 221 12.78 -14.83 -0.98
CA GLU A 221 13.81 -13.79 -1.11
C GLU A 221 14.78 -14.22 -2.22
N LYS A 222 14.42 -13.90 -3.45
CA LYS A 222 15.18 -14.25 -4.66
C LYS A 222 15.84 -12.99 -5.23
N ARG A 223 17.00 -13.21 -5.85
CA ARG A 223 17.66 -12.18 -6.66
C ARG A 223 17.00 -12.12 -8.03
N GLY A 224 16.85 -10.91 -8.57
CA GLY A 224 16.31 -10.67 -9.90
C GLY A 224 16.13 -9.18 -10.17
N ARG A 225 15.74 -8.84 -11.41
CA ARG A 225 15.38 -7.46 -11.75
C ARG A 225 13.94 -7.22 -11.37
N VAL A 226 13.71 -6.26 -10.46
CA VAL A 226 12.37 -5.87 -10.03
C VAL A 226 11.59 -5.32 -11.22
N LEU A 227 10.33 -5.70 -11.34
CA LEU A 227 9.43 -5.12 -12.33
C LEU A 227 8.99 -3.73 -11.89
N TYR A 228 9.14 -2.78 -12.80
CA TYR A 228 8.89 -1.35 -12.58
C TYR A 228 7.85 -0.83 -13.58
N THR A 229 7.10 0.21 -13.21
CA THR A 229 6.07 0.78 -14.11
C THR A 229 6.65 1.40 -15.38
N ASP A 230 7.89 1.90 -15.37
CA ASP A 230 8.57 2.34 -16.61
C ASP A 230 8.73 1.17 -17.60
N PHE A 231 9.18 0.01 -17.13
CA PHE A 231 9.35 -1.19 -17.96
C PHE A 231 8.03 -1.58 -18.65
N LEU A 232 6.92 -1.52 -17.90
CA LEU A 232 5.59 -1.81 -18.45
C LEU A 232 5.13 -0.78 -19.48
N ARG A 233 5.44 0.51 -19.27
CA ARG A 233 5.13 1.59 -20.23
C ARG A 233 5.93 1.47 -21.51
N GLU A 234 7.22 1.17 -21.40
CA GLU A 234 8.10 0.91 -22.55
C GLU A 234 7.64 -0.31 -23.35
N GLY A 235 7.13 -1.34 -22.65
CA GLY A 235 6.53 -2.52 -23.27
C GLY A 235 5.11 -2.36 -23.79
N GLY A 236 4.49 -1.17 -23.66
CA GLY A 236 3.12 -0.90 -24.14
C GLY A 236 2.00 -1.59 -23.35
N ILE A 237 2.27 -2.04 -22.12
CA ILE A 237 1.29 -2.71 -21.24
C ILE A 237 0.45 -1.69 -20.46
N LEU A 238 1.07 -0.58 -20.06
CA LEU A 238 0.49 0.56 -19.34
C LEU A 238 0.42 1.82 -20.20
#